data_AF-A0A2D8RCR8-F1
#
_entry.id   AF-A0A2D8RCR8-F1
#
_cell.length_a   1.000
_cell.length_b   1.000
_cell.length_c   1.000
_cell.angle_alpha   90.00
_cell.angle_beta   90.00
_cell.angle_gamma   90.00
#
_symmetry.space_group_name_H-M   'P 1'
#
loop_
_entity.id
_entity.type
_entity.pdbx_description
1 polymer ?
#
loop_
_entity_poly.entity_id
_entity_poly.type
_entity_poly.pdbx_seq_one_letter_code
_entity_poly.pdbx_strand_id
1 'polypeptide(L)'
;MAKSKPEEEAAAPEAEVAEPLTPEQRMAVLEKSLGTTRIMLFVVALLLIVSLAASVAILLLGTGNSQEDTELAATADSAQPIEQRQLAEKVEANLTRFDERLSKIETVVEKTNTGRFADILIEQEKDKQQFVLAAKDAITDLARMVPGSRTWLELYSEQIGNAVERSKARMTTIGAIKVESAEAKPAQ
;
A
#
# COMPACT_ATOMS: atom_id res chain seq x y z
N MET A 1 -60.98 -9.01 64.18
CA MET A 1 -61.02 -7.69 64.87
C MET A 1 -59.65 -7.06 64.66
N ALA A 2 -59.58 -6.09 63.75
CA ALA A 2 -59.36 -4.68 64.07
C ALA A 2 -57.84 -4.39 64.23
N LYS A 3 -57.22 -3.75 63.23
CA LYS A 3 -56.99 -2.27 63.16
C LYS A 3 -55.65 -1.94 63.84
N SER A 4 -54.72 -1.12 63.39
CA SER A 4 -54.47 -0.33 62.20
C SER A 4 -53.02 0.20 62.36
N LYS A 5 -52.37 0.47 61.24
CA LYS A 5 -51.18 1.35 61.15
C LYS A 5 -51.54 2.75 61.72
N PRO A 6 -50.59 3.49 62.33
CA PRO A 6 -49.97 4.64 61.65
C PRO A 6 -48.44 4.72 61.92
N GLU A 7 -47.54 5.20 61.04
CA GLU A 7 -47.24 6.62 60.68
C GLU A 7 -47.01 7.47 61.96
N GLU A 8 -45.87 8.11 62.22
CA GLU A 8 -45.17 9.17 61.48
C GLU A 8 -43.91 9.54 62.32
N GLU A 9 -42.70 9.34 61.83
CA GLU A 9 -41.71 10.39 61.49
C GLU A 9 -41.53 11.51 62.54
N ALA A 10 -40.38 11.53 63.24
CA ALA A 10 -39.63 12.75 63.57
C ALA A 10 -38.35 12.47 64.39
N ALA A 11 -37.29 13.18 64.00
CA ALA A 11 -36.19 13.69 64.83
C ALA A 11 -35.11 12.72 65.37
N ALA A 12 -33.94 12.81 64.73
CA ALA A 12 -32.63 12.69 65.39
C ALA A 12 -32.37 13.93 66.30
N PRO A 13 -31.25 14.07 67.04
CA PRO A 13 -30.11 13.16 67.25
C PRO A 13 -29.55 13.11 68.71
N GLU A 14 -28.49 12.30 68.89
CA GLU A 14 -27.43 12.34 69.95
C GLU A 14 -27.79 11.87 71.37
N ALA A 15 -26.99 11.11 72.12
CA ALA A 15 -25.77 10.34 71.88
C ALA A 15 -25.55 9.50 73.16
N GLU A 16 -25.37 8.17 73.04
CA GLU A 16 -24.69 7.40 74.09
C GLU A 16 -23.71 6.40 73.47
N VAL A 17 -22.50 6.50 73.98
CA VAL A 17 -21.26 5.86 73.57
C VAL A 17 -21.20 4.46 74.19
N ALA A 18 -21.02 3.43 73.37
CA ALA A 18 -20.57 2.12 73.84
C ALA A 18 -19.41 1.64 72.97
N GLU A 19 -18.32 1.38 73.68
CA GLU A 19 -16.94 1.25 73.22
C GLU A 19 -16.61 -0.01 72.38
N PRO A 20 -15.49 0.02 71.64
CA PRO A 20 -15.12 -0.95 70.62
C PRO A 20 -14.73 -2.34 71.19
N LEU A 21 -15.06 -3.38 70.42
CA LEU A 21 -14.69 -4.78 70.69
C LEU A 21 -13.19 -4.95 71.02
N THR A 22 -12.93 -5.62 72.13
CA THR A 22 -11.66 -5.82 72.85
C THR A 22 -10.61 -6.66 72.10
N PRO A 23 -9.31 -6.48 72.42
CA PRO A 23 -8.18 -7.05 71.67
C PRO A 23 -8.13 -8.59 71.64
N GLU A 24 -8.65 -9.29 72.64
CA GLU A 24 -8.56 -10.76 72.71
C GLU A 24 -9.51 -11.48 71.74
N GLN A 25 -10.69 -10.92 71.48
CA GLN A 25 -11.63 -11.46 70.49
C GLN A 25 -11.16 -11.23 69.05
N ARG A 26 -10.28 -10.24 68.83
CA ARG A 26 -9.63 -10.01 67.52
C ARG A 26 -8.54 -11.04 67.23
N MET A 27 -7.79 -11.48 68.25
CA MET A 27 -6.70 -12.45 68.05
C MET A 27 -7.21 -13.84 67.64
N ALA A 28 -8.29 -14.34 68.24
CA ALA A 28 -8.85 -15.66 67.89
C ALA A 28 -9.48 -15.72 66.47
N VAL A 29 -10.07 -14.60 66.01
CA VAL A 29 -10.62 -14.50 64.65
C VAL A 29 -9.51 -14.36 63.60
N LEU A 30 -8.39 -13.70 63.97
CA LEU A 30 -7.20 -13.61 63.12
C LEU A 30 -6.46 -14.95 63.05
N GLU A 31 -6.34 -15.70 64.13
CA GLU A 31 -5.64 -17.00 64.13
C GLU A 31 -6.35 -18.05 63.27
N LYS A 32 -7.69 -18.12 63.33
CA LYS A 32 -8.50 -19.04 62.50
C LYS A 32 -8.48 -18.66 61.01
N SER A 33 -8.43 -17.36 60.69
CA SER A 33 -8.37 -16.87 59.30
C SER A 33 -6.96 -16.99 58.69
N LEU A 34 -5.90 -16.88 59.50
CA LEU A 34 -4.52 -17.08 59.05
C LEU A 34 -4.19 -18.56 58.80
N GLY A 35 -4.69 -19.50 59.61
CA GLY A 35 -4.46 -20.93 59.41
C GLY A 35 -5.05 -21.46 58.10
N THR A 36 -6.30 -21.11 57.80
CA THR A 36 -7.00 -21.53 56.57
C THR A 36 -6.37 -20.91 55.32
N THR A 37 -5.99 -19.63 55.39
CA THR A 37 -5.30 -18.94 54.28
C THR A 37 -3.95 -19.56 53.99
N ARG A 38 -3.17 -19.91 55.02
CA ARG A 38 -1.85 -20.55 54.85
C ARG A 38 -1.97 -21.95 54.23
N ILE A 39 -2.96 -22.74 54.66
CA ILE A 39 -3.24 -24.06 54.08
C ILE A 39 -3.70 -23.94 52.62
N MET A 40 -4.60 -22.99 52.32
CA MET A 40 -5.02 -22.73 50.94
C MET A 40 -3.83 -22.34 50.05
N LEU A 41 -2.91 -21.50 50.56
CA LEU A 41 -1.69 -21.12 49.86
C LEU A 41 -0.78 -22.33 49.58
N PHE A 42 -0.64 -23.25 50.55
CA PHE A 42 0.12 -24.48 50.34
C PHE A 42 -0.53 -25.39 49.30
N VAL A 43 -1.86 -25.52 49.27
CA VAL A 43 -2.57 -26.32 48.27
C VAL A 43 -2.40 -25.72 46.87
N VAL A 44 -2.54 -24.41 46.72
CA VAL A 44 -2.33 -23.71 45.43
C VAL A 44 -0.88 -23.83 44.98
N ALA A 45 0.08 -23.66 45.88
CA ALA A 45 1.50 -23.83 45.58
C ALA A 45 1.82 -25.28 45.14
N LEU A 46 1.23 -26.28 45.80
CA LEU A 46 1.38 -27.68 45.41
C LEU A 46 0.80 -27.94 44.02
N LEU A 47 -0.39 -27.41 43.72
CA LEU A 47 -1.00 -27.53 42.39
C LEU A 47 -0.15 -26.88 41.30
N LEU A 48 0.44 -25.71 41.58
CA LEU A 48 1.34 -25.04 40.64
C LEU A 48 2.64 -25.83 40.40
N ILE A 49 3.21 -26.44 41.44
CA ILE A 49 4.41 -27.27 41.29
C ILE A 49 4.10 -28.51 40.46
N VAL A 50 2.96 -29.17 40.72
CA VAL A 50 2.52 -30.36 39.96
C VAL A 50 2.23 -30.02 38.50
N SER A 51 1.55 -28.90 38.22
CA SER A 51 1.26 -28.49 36.84
C SER A 51 2.53 -28.10 36.07
N LEU A 52 3.49 -27.46 36.74
CA LEU A 52 4.79 -27.13 36.14
C LEU A 52 5.62 -28.38 35.87
N ALA A 53 5.65 -29.33 36.81
CA ALA A 53 6.33 -30.62 36.63
C ALA A 53 5.72 -31.43 35.47
N ALA A 54 4.38 -31.46 35.36
CA ALA A 54 3.69 -32.10 34.25
C ALA A 54 4.02 -31.42 32.91
N SER A 55 4.07 -30.09 32.86
CA SER A 55 4.42 -29.34 31.65
C SER A 55 5.85 -29.61 31.18
N VAL A 56 6.81 -29.67 32.11
CA VAL A 56 8.21 -30.03 31.82
C VAL A 56 8.33 -31.49 31.38
N ALA A 57 7.59 -32.41 32.00
CA ALA A 57 7.56 -33.81 31.61
C ALA A 57 6.99 -33.97 30.19
N ILE A 58 5.89 -33.29 29.84
CA ILE A 58 5.33 -33.30 28.48
C ILE A 58 6.32 -32.75 27.46
N LEU A 59 7.09 -31.72 27.80
CA LEU A 59 8.09 -31.15 26.89
C LEU A 59 9.30 -32.08 26.69
N LEU A 60 9.72 -32.79 27.74
CA LEU A 60 10.78 -33.79 27.68
C LEU A 60 10.35 -35.07 26.95
N LEU A 61 9.11 -35.53 27.11
CA LEU A 61 8.57 -36.69 26.39
C LEU A 61 8.13 -36.34 24.95
N GLY A 62 7.62 -35.13 24.72
CA GLY A 62 7.08 -34.67 23.44
C GLY A 62 8.13 -34.39 22.37
N THR A 63 9.41 -34.34 22.73
CA THR A 63 10.53 -34.27 21.77
C THR A 63 11.03 -35.65 21.34
N GLY A 64 10.54 -36.73 21.94
CA GLY A 64 11.12 -38.07 21.81
C GLY A 64 10.23 -39.18 21.27
N ASN A 65 8.89 -39.04 21.24
CA ASN A 65 8.05 -40.11 20.70
C ASN A 65 6.70 -39.57 20.21
N SER A 66 6.51 -39.57 18.91
CA SER A 66 5.19 -39.40 18.31
C SER A 66 4.27 -40.56 18.71
N GLN A 67 3.00 -40.21 18.80
CA GLN A 67 1.82 -41.08 18.69
C GLN A 67 1.01 -41.21 19.99
N GLU A 68 -0.26 -40.87 19.81
CA GLU A 68 -1.42 -41.02 20.68
C GLU A 68 -1.76 -39.82 21.59
N ASP A 69 -3.00 -39.34 21.40
CA ASP A 69 -3.70 -38.25 22.09
C ASP A 69 -3.46 -36.81 21.61
N THR A 70 -3.51 -36.58 20.30
CA THR A 70 -3.87 -35.25 19.74
C THR A 70 -4.89 -35.38 18.60
N GLU A 71 -5.98 -36.10 18.85
CA GLU A 71 -7.11 -36.24 17.92
C GLU A 71 -8.24 -35.23 18.23
N LEU A 72 -7.91 -33.97 18.55
CA LEU A 72 -8.93 -32.90 18.62
C LEU A 72 -8.45 -31.52 18.15
N ALA A 73 -7.23 -31.42 17.61
CA ALA A 73 -6.69 -30.15 17.08
C ALA A 73 -6.12 -30.24 15.66
N ALA A 74 -6.13 -31.41 15.01
CA ALA A 74 -5.48 -31.61 13.72
C ALA A 74 -6.43 -31.64 12.49
N THR A 75 -7.74 -31.51 12.68
CA THR A 75 -8.71 -31.54 11.56
C THR A 75 -9.17 -30.17 11.08
N ALA A 76 -8.76 -29.08 11.75
CA ALA A 76 -9.10 -27.71 11.32
C ALA A 76 -8.11 -27.10 10.31
N ASP A 77 -6.90 -27.66 10.18
CA ASP A 77 -5.83 -27.06 9.34
C ASP A 77 -5.66 -27.74 7.97
N SER A 78 -6.30 -28.89 7.74
CA SER A 78 -6.13 -29.69 6.51
C SER A 78 -7.26 -29.52 5.48
N ALA A 79 -8.28 -28.70 5.76
CA ALA A 79 -9.41 -28.42 4.85
C ALA A 79 -9.31 -27.05 4.14
N GLN A 80 -8.33 -26.22 4.50
CA GLN A 80 -7.98 -24.97 3.80
C GLN A 80 -7.09 -25.11 2.53
N PRO A 81 -6.53 -26.27 2.11
CA PRO A 81 -5.47 -26.27 1.10
C PRO A 81 -5.99 -26.20 -0.35
N ILE A 82 -7.25 -26.55 -0.64
CA ILE A 82 -7.73 -26.63 -2.03
C ILE A 82 -8.12 -25.24 -2.54
N GLU A 83 -8.91 -24.48 -1.78
CA GLU A 83 -9.31 -23.13 -2.17
C GLU A 83 -8.14 -22.15 -2.22
N GLN A 84 -7.20 -22.23 -1.27
CA GLN A 84 -5.99 -21.41 -1.29
C GLN A 84 -5.06 -21.76 -2.46
N ARG A 85 -4.92 -23.05 -2.82
CA ARG A 85 -4.14 -23.47 -4.01
C ARG A 85 -4.79 -23.01 -5.31
N GLN A 86 -6.12 -23.15 -5.43
CA GLN A 86 -6.85 -22.65 -6.59
C GLN A 86 -6.78 -21.13 -6.71
N LEU A 87 -6.77 -20.41 -5.57
CA LEU A 87 -6.58 -18.97 -5.54
C LEU A 87 -5.15 -18.59 -5.98
N ALA A 88 -4.13 -19.30 -5.47
CA ALA A 88 -2.74 -19.11 -5.87
C ALA A 88 -2.53 -19.36 -7.37
N GLU A 89 -3.11 -20.43 -7.91
CA GLU A 89 -3.03 -20.78 -9.33
C GLU A 89 -3.75 -19.74 -10.21
N LYS A 90 -4.89 -19.20 -9.76
CA LYS A 90 -5.56 -18.07 -10.44
C LYS A 90 -4.73 -16.79 -10.40
N VAL A 91 -4.09 -16.49 -9.28
CA VAL A 91 -3.22 -15.32 -9.13
C VAL A 91 -2.00 -15.46 -10.05
N GLU A 92 -1.37 -16.64 -10.09
CA GLU A 92 -0.24 -16.93 -10.97
C GLU A 92 -0.64 -16.83 -12.45
N ALA A 93 -1.76 -17.43 -12.85
CA ALA A 93 -2.29 -17.32 -14.20
C ALA A 93 -2.62 -15.87 -14.59
N ASN A 94 -3.10 -15.06 -13.63
CA ASN A 94 -3.33 -13.64 -13.84
C ASN A 94 -2.00 -12.88 -13.98
N LEU A 95 -0.99 -13.18 -13.16
CA LEU A 95 0.34 -12.56 -13.25
C LEU A 95 1.00 -12.85 -14.59
N THR A 96 0.97 -14.10 -15.07
CA THR A 96 1.48 -14.45 -16.41
C THR A 96 0.72 -13.71 -17.51
N ARG A 97 -0.60 -13.58 -17.40
CA ARG A 97 -1.41 -12.80 -18.35
C ARG A 97 -1.09 -11.31 -18.29
N PHE A 98 -0.82 -10.76 -17.12
CA PHE A 98 -0.43 -9.36 -16.96
C PHE A 98 0.94 -9.12 -17.57
N ASP A 99 1.91 -10.00 -17.33
CA ASP A 99 3.25 -9.95 -17.89
C ASP A 99 3.22 -10.00 -19.43
N GLU A 100 2.45 -10.94 -20.00
CA GLU A 100 2.27 -11.05 -21.45
C GLU A 100 1.60 -9.80 -22.04
N ARG A 101 0.64 -9.20 -21.33
CA ARG A 101 -0.01 -7.95 -21.75
C ARG A 101 0.94 -6.76 -21.65
N LEU A 102 1.75 -6.68 -20.61
CA LEU A 102 2.75 -5.62 -20.44
C LEU A 102 3.80 -5.68 -21.57
N SER A 103 4.32 -6.87 -21.87
CA SER A 103 5.25 -7.07 -22.99
C SER A 103 4.64 -6.68 -24.36
N LYS A 104 3.35 -6.99 -24.58
CA LYS A 104 2.63 -6.56 -25.79
C LYS A 104 2.43 -5.05 -25.84
N ILE A 105 2.05 -4.42 -24.72
CA ILE A 105 1.89 -2.97 -24.63
C ILE A 105 3.22 -2.27 -24.87
N GLU A 106 4.29 -2.72 -24.23
CA GLU A 106 5.65 -2.20 -24.42
C GLU A 106 6.06 -2.28 -25.89
N THR A 107 5.88 -3.45 -26.51
CA THR A 107 6.18 -3.65 -27.94
C THR A 107 5.34 -2.74 -28.85
N VAL A 108 4.05 -2.55 -28.56
CA VAL A 108 3.17 -1.68 -29.35
C VAL A 108 3.51 -0.21 -29.11
N VAL A 109 3.83 0.18 -27.89
CA VAL A 109 4.22 1.56 -27.54
C VAL A 109 5.54 1.90 -28.22
N GLU A 110 6.55 1.03 -28.16
CA GLU A 110 7.84 1.25 -28.81
C GLU A 110 7.72 1.35 -30.34
N LYS A 111 7.04 0.39 -30.97
CA LYS A 111 7.00 0.30 -32.43
C LYS A 111 6.05 1.30 -33.09
N THR A 112 4.90 1.53 -32.46
CA THR A 112 3.79 2.23 -33.14
C THR A 112 3.83 3.72 -32.89
N ASN A 113 4.41 4.16 -31.77
CA ASN A 113 4.42 5.58 -31.43
C ASN A 113 5.62 6.29 -32.04
N THR A 114 6.85 5.83 -31.80
CA THR A 114 8.04 6.62 -32.15
C THR A 114 8.18 6.86 -33.66
N GLY A 115 7.99 5.82 -34.48
CA GLY A 115 8.07 5.96 -35.94
C GLY A 115 6.98 6.86 -36.53
N ARG A 116 5.72 6.69 -36.08
CA ARG A 116 4.59 7.51 -36.53
C ARG A 116 4.68 8.96 -36.05
N PHE A 117 5.12 9.18 -34.81
CA PHE A 117 5.37 10.53 -34.30
C PHE A 117 6.49 11.21 -35.07
N ALA A 118 7.58 10.50 -35.39
CA ALA A 118 8.64 11.04 -36.23
C ALA A 118 8.14 11.45 -37.62
N ASP A 119 7.28 10.63 -38.25
CA ASP A 119 6.67 10.95 -39.55
C ASP A 119 5.78 12.21 -39.48
N ILE A 120 4.93 12.33 -38.47
CA ILE A 120 4.09 13.52 -38.25
C ILE A 120 4.98 14.76 -38.05
N LEU A 121 6.04 14.65 -37.26
CA LEU A 121 6.93 15.79 -37.00
C LEU A 121 7.69 16.21 -38.26
N ILE A 122 8.12 15.26 -39.09
CA ILE A 122 8.74 15.53 -40.39
C ILE A 122 7.77 16.26 -41.33
N GLU A 123 6.53 15.78 -41.42
CA GLU A 123 5.48 16.40 -42.24
C GLU A 123 5.16 17.83 -41.77
N GLN A 124 4.99 18.02 -40.45
CA GLN A 124 4.80 19.36 -39.88
C GLN A 124 5.97 20.30 -40.19
N GLU A 125 7.19 19.78 -40.19
CA GLU A 125 8.37 20.59 -40.45
C GLU A 125 8.46 21.00 -41.93
N LYS A 126 8.01 20.13 -42.84
CA LYS A 126 7.84 20.43 -44.26
C LYS A 126 6.77 21.50 -44.49
N ASP A 127 5.61 21.38 -43.84
CA ASP A 127 4.52 22.36 -43.95
C ASP A 127 4.94 23.75 -43.44
N LYS A 128 5.69 23.79 -42.33
CA LYS A 128 6.27 25.05 -41.82
C LYS A 128 7.25 25.66 -42.81
N GLN A 129 8.11 24.87 -43.45
CA GLN A 129 9.03 25.40 -44.48
C GLN A 129 8.25 26.00 -45.65
N GLN A 130 7.22 25.31 -46.14
CA GLN A 130 6.37 25.81 -47.22
C GLN A 130 5.69 27.13 -46.83
N PHE A 131 5.10 27.19 -45.63
CA PHE A 131 4.48 28.40 -45.11
C PHE A 131 5.47 29.56 -45.01
N VAL A 132 6.64 29.34 -44.43
CA VAL A 132 7.66 30.36 -44.23
C VAL A 132 8.26 30.84 -45.55
N LEU A 133 8.44 29.96 -46.53
CA LEU A 133 8.90 30.32 -47.87
C LEU A 133 7.84 31.12 -48.63
N ALA A 134 6.57 30.73 -48.56
CA ALA A 134 5.47 31.51 -49.14
C ALA A 134 5.39 32.91 -48.50
N ALA A 135 5.59 33.00 -47.18
CA ALA A 135 5.66 34.28 -46.47
C ALA A 135 6.87 35.13 -46.94
N LYS A 136 8.04 34.52 -47.16
CA LYS A 136 9.21 35.21 -47.72
C LYS A 136 8.92 35.80 -49.09
N ASP A 137 8.25 35.04 -49.96
CA ASP A 137 7.89 35.50 -51.30
C ASP A 137 6.90 36.66 -51.22
N ALA A 138 5.89 36.57 -50.36
CA ALA A 138 4.93 37.66 -50.12
C ALA A 138 5.59 38.93 -49.58
N ILE A 139 6.53 38.80 -48.63
CA ILE A 139 7.30 39.93 -48.09
C ILE A 139 8.20 40.54 -49.17
N THR A 140 8.79 39.71 -50.01
CA THR A 140 9.63 40.16 -51.13
C THR A 140 8.83 40.94 -52.16
N ASP A 141 7.62 40.50 -52.47
CA ASP A 141 6.72 41.21 -53.37
C ASP A 141 6.26 42.54 -52.75
N LEU A 142 5.85 42.53 -51.48
CA LEU A 142 5.46 43.73 -50.75
C LEU A 142 6.60 44.77 -50.69
N ALA A 143 7.83 44.33 -50.47
CA ALA A 143 8.99 45.21 -50.44
C ALA A 143 9.19 45.92 -51.79
N ARG A 144 8.87 45.30 -52.93
CA ARG A 144 8.97 45.98 -54.23
C ARG A 144 7.93 47.09 -54.42
N MET A 145 6.84 47.04 -53.66
CA MET A 145 5.74 48.01 -53.74
C MET A 145 5.86 49.17 -52.74
N VAL A 146 6.70 49.04 -51.71
CA VAL A 146 6.83 50.01 -50.62
C VAL A 146 8.19 50.72 -50.66
N PRO A 147 8.25 52.07 -50.74
CA PRO A 147 9.50 52.82 -50.69
C PRO A 147 10.24 52.64 -49.36
N GLY A 148 11.58 52.56 -49.40
CA GLY A 148 12.41 52.40 -48.20
C GLY A 148 12.43 50.98 -47.60
N SER A 149 11.84 50.00 -48.29
CA SER A 149 11.62 48.66 -47.76
C SER A 149 12.80 47.69 -47.79
N ARG A 150 13.90 48.09 -48.43
CA ARG A 150 15.03 47.21 -48.73
C ARG A 150 15.73 46.68 -47.49
N THR A 151 15.88 47.52 -46.46
CA THR A 151 16.60 47.16 -45.23
C THR A 151 15.86 46.11 -44.41
N TRP A 152 14.53 46.21 -44.28
CA TRP A 152 13.77 45.17 -43.56
C TRP A 152 13.64 43.89 -44.39
N LEU A 153 13.51 43.99 -45.72
CA LEU A 153 13.52 42.82 -46.59
C LEU A 153 14.79 41.98 -46.41
N GLU A 154 15.96 42.61 -46.36
CA GLU A 154 17.23 41.92 -46.16
C GLU A 154 17.29 41.23 -44.79
N LEU A 155 16.98 41.97 -43.72
CA LEU A 155 16.98 41.44 -42.35
C LEU A 155 16.02 40.26 -42.17
N TYR A 156 14.78 40.38 -42.66
CA TYR A 156 13.79 39.31 -42.51
C TYR A 156 14.07 38.14 -43.45
N SER A 157 14.63 38.37 -44.66
CA SER A 157 15.03 37.29 -45.56
C SER A 157 16.13 36.42 -44.96
N GLU A 158 17.09 37.02 -44.26
CA GLU A 158 18.12 36.32 -43.53
C GLU A 158 17.53 35.50 -42.37
N GLN A 159 16.67 36.12 -41.55
CA GLN A 159 16.02 35.43 -40.43
C GLN A 159 15.16 34.25 -40.89
N ILE A 160 14.40 34.42 -41.98
CA ILE A 160 13.60 33.36 -42.59
C ILE A 160 14.52 32.25 -43.13
N GLY A 161 15.62 32.61 -43.82
CA GLY A 161 16.60 31.63 -44.29
C GLY A 161 17.17 30.78 -43.14
N ASN A 162 17.59 31.44 -42.06
CA ASN A 162 18.07 30.78 -40.84
C ASN A 162 17.00 29.87 -40.21
N ALA A 163 15.73 30.29 -40.21
CA ALA A 163 14.63 29.47 -39.68
C ALA A 163 14.41 28.20 -40.52
N VAL A 164 14.48 28.31 -41.85
CA VAL A 164 14.37 27.16 -42.78
C VAL A 164 15.56 26.21 -42.62
N GLU A 165 16.78 26.73 -42.46
CA GLU A 165 17.95 25.86 -42.23
C GLU A 165 17.86 25.11 -40.90
N ARG A 166 17.45 25.79 -39.81
CA ARG A 166 17.18 25.11 -38.53
C ARG A 166 16.06 24.07 -38.66
N SER A 167 15.08 24.33 -39.52
CA SER A 167 13.97 23.43 -39.80
C SER A 167 14.43 22.15 -40.49
N LYS A 168 15.26 22.26 -41.53
CA LYS A 168 15.91 21.13 -42.19
C LYS A 168 16.79 20.33 -41.23
N ALA A 169 17.56 21.01 -40.38
CA ALA A 169 18.39 20.34 -39.38
C ALA A 169 17.55 19.48 -38.41
N ARG A 170 16.40 20.00 -37.95
CA ARG A 170 15.46 19.23 -37.12
C ARG A 170 14.91 18.01 -37.86
N MET A 171 14.56 18.13 -39.14
CA MET A 171 14.13 16.97 -39.94
C MET A 171 15.20 15.88 -40.00
N THR A 172 16.47 16.25 -40.20
CA THR A 172 17.57 15.30 -40.21
C THR A 172 17.72 14.60 -38.84
N THR A 173 17.62 15.34 -37.74
CA THR A 173 17.67 14.77 -36.39
C THR A 173 16.51 13.81 -36.12
N ILE A 174 15.28 14.19 -36.48
CA ILE A 174 14.08 13.35 -36.32
C ILE A 174 14.20 12.09 -37.20
N GLY A 175 14.72 12.23 -38.42
CA GLY A 175 15.01 11.11 -39.31
C GLY A 175 16.02 10.13 -38.71
N ALA A 176 17.09 10.64 -38.08
CA ALA A 176 18.06 9.80 -37.38
C ALA A 176 17.43 9.05 -36.19
N ILE A 177 16.62 9.72 -35.37
CA ILE A 177 15.90 9.08 -34.24
C ILE A 177 14.95 7.99 -34.74
N LYS A 178 14.27 8.22 -35.88
CA LYS A 178 13.40 7.22 -36.51
C LYS A 178 14.18 5.97 -36.93
N VAL A 179 15.37 6.14 -37.50
CA VAL A 179 16.26 5.04 -37.90
C VAL A 179 16.80 4.32 -36.68
N GLU A 180 17.30 5.04 -35.68
CA GLU A 180 17.80 4.47 -34.42
C GLU A 180 16.71 3.64 -33.70
N SER A 181 15.49 4.15 -33.66
CA SER A 181 14.33 3.44 -33.08
C SER A 181 13.93 2.20 -33.89
N ALA A 182 14.25 2.17 -35.19
CA ALA A 182 14.03 1.02 -36.06
C ALA A 182 15.17 -0.02 -35.94
N GLU A 183 16.41 0.43 -35.70
CA GLU A 183 17.61 -0.41 -35.58
C GLU A 183 17.79 -0.99 -34.16
N ALA A 184 17.25 -0.35 -33.13
CA ALA A 184 17.27 -0.84 -31.74
C ALA A 184 16.53 -2.18 -31.50
N LYS A 185 16.02 -2.84 -32.55
CA LYS A 185 15.56 -4.24 -32.50
C LYS A 185 15.83 -4.92 -33.85
N PRO A 186 16.72 -5.94 -33.91
CA PRO A 186 16.44 -7.22 -33.25
C PRO A 186 17.66 -7.83 -32.54
N ALA A 187 17.60 -7.91 -31.21
CA ALA A 187 18.24 -8.96 -30.45
C ALA A 187 17.18 -9.58 -29.53
N GLN A 188 17.29 -10.90 -29.39
CA GLN A 188 16.30 -11.87 -28.92
C GLN A 188 15.68 -11.55 -27.56
#